data_AF-B5U8W1-F1
#
_entry.id   AF-B5U8W1-F1
#
_cell.length_a   1.000
_cell.length_b   1.000
_cell.length_c   1.000
_cell.angle_alpha   90.00
_cell.angle_beta   90.00
_cell.angle_gamma   90.00
#
_symmetry.space_group_name_H-M   'P 1'
#
loop_
_entity.id
_entity.type
_entity.pdbx_description
1 polymer ?
#
loop_
_entity_poly.entity_id
_entity_poly.type
_entity_poly.pdbx_seq_one_letter_code
_entity_poly.pdbx_strand_id
1 'polypeptide(L)'
;MSNEQNYETGGTYRLFHGSMNKFDEFSLDHKGLNGTANGFGVYLTPNKEMATMYAEQGSNGNNGFVYEVNVELEKPISMNERTITDEELSKVIDKLQESNDILNDYNDVSYYGEKVVKREVIASLSENENDVDLINDIGNTIGDHEATAKAFYDVGKYTHIIAEEQLRQKDVVIVVLQPDKVKIETIHDLNEERNSLESSEDMTDKFVGHKVSEVPIREVVIKDFEQELETTNYYDKQAWQEPH
;
A
#
# COMPACT_ATOMS: atom_id res chain seq x y z
N MET A 1 -8.56 -8.51 24.56
CA MET A 1 -9.65 -8.07 23.68
C MET A 1 -9.07 -6.97 22.83
N SER A 2 -8.54 -7.29 21.65
CA SER A 2 -8.16 -6.27 20.68
C SER A 2 -9.45 -5.56 20.26
N ASN A 3 -9.50 -4.24 20.42
CA ASN A 3 -10.49 -3.45 19.71
C ASN A 3 -10.13 -3.58 18.23
N GLU A 4 -10.77 -4.51 17.53
CA GLU A 4 -10.70 -4.59 16.07
C GLU A 4 -11.27 -3.26 15.56
N GLN A 5 -10.38 -2.37 15.12
CA GLN A 5 -10.80 -1.09 14.57
C GLN A 5 -11.54 -1.36 13.28
N ASN A 6 -12.76 -0.81 13.18
CA ASN A 6 -13.54 -0.87 11.96
C ASN A 6 -13.10 0.29 11.05
N TYR A 7 -12.47 -0.05 9.92
CA TYR A 7 -12.05 0.92 8.91
C TYR A 7 -13.15 1.23 7.88
N GLU A 8 -14.27 0.49 7.91
CA GLU A 8 -15.44 0.75 7.04
C GLU A 8 -16.12 2.09 7.37
N THR A 9 -15.96 2.57 8.59
CA THR A 9 -16.48 3.87 9.03
C THR A 9 -15.45 4.95 8.81
N GLY A 10 -15.85 6.11 8.30
CA GLY A 10 -14.94 7.26 8.21
C GLY A 10 -14.43 7.74 9.57
N GLY A 11 -13.20 8.24 9.61
CA GLY A 11 -12.52 8.66 10.84
C GLY A 11 -11.05 8.99 10.64
N THR A 12 -10.38 9.40 11.73
CA THR A 12 -8.92 9.57 11.76
C THR A 12 -8.29 8.38 12.48
N TYR A 13 -7.32 7.75 11.83
CA TYR A 13 -6.69 6.52 12.28
C TYR A 13 -5.18 6.69 12.39
N ARG A 14 -4.60 6.09 13.43
CA ARG A 14 -3.14 5.98 13.58
C ARG A 14 -2.70 4.63 13.03
N LEU A 15 -1.89 4.66 11.98
CA LEU A 15 -1.41 3.47 11.28
C LEU A 15 0.11 3.53 11.07
N PHE A 16 0.67 2.46 10.52
CA PHE A 16 2.09 2.31 10.26
C PHE A 16 2.38 2.00 8.79
N HIS A 17 3.54 2.45 8.32
CA HIS A 17 4.11 2.11 7.01
C HIS A 17 5.58 1.72 7.16
N GLY A 18 6.01 0.65 6.49
CA GLY A 18 7.41 0.25 6.44
C GLY A 18 8.03 0.56 5.08
N SER A 19 9.21 1.17 5.06
CA SER A 19 9.95 1.44 3.82
C SER A 19 11.45 1.33 4.04
N MET A 20 12.16 0.85 3.02
CA MET A 20 13.63 0.86 3.00
C MET A 20 14.22 2.26 2.83
N ASN A 21 13.47 3.17 2.22
CA ASN A 21 13.92 4.51 1.89
C ASN A 21 13.27 5.54 2.81
N LYS A 22 14.06 6.54 3.21
CA LYS A 22 13.56 7.73 3.90
C LYS A 22 12.90 8.67 2.90
N PHE A 23 11.72 9.17 3.23
CA PHE A 23 11.00 10.20 2.49
C PHE A 23 10.23 11.08 3.47
N ASP A 24 9.86 12.27 3.03
CA ASP A 24 9.14 13.25 3.84
C ASP A 24 7.66 13.37 3.44
N GLU A 25 7.26 12.76 2.32
CA GLU A 25 5.89 12.75 1.82
C GLU A 25 5.54 11.45 1.10
N PHE A 26 4.27 11.05 1.17
CA PHE A 26 3.73 9.98 0.34
C PHE A 26 3.29 10.55 -1.00
N SER A 27 3.53 9.81 -2.08
CA SER A 27 3.13 10.18 -3.44
C SER A 27 2.78 8.90 -4.24
N LEU A 28 1.89 9.05 -5.21
CA LEU A 28 1.61 7.98 -6.20
C LEU A 28 2.52 8.06 -7.42
N ASP A 29 3.32 9.13 -7.58
CA ASP A 29 4.18 9.38 -8.75
C ASP A 29 5.42 8.46 -8.80
N HIS A 30 5.84 7.94 -7.64
CA HIS A 30 7.16 7.32 -7.47
C HIS A 30 7.13 5.78 -7.40
N LYS A 31 6.13 5.11 -7.98
CA LYS A 31 6.15 3.63 -8.09
C LYS A 31 5.89 3.12 -9.50
N GLY A 32 6.78 2.21 -9.91
CA GLY A 32 6.66 1.43 -11.14
C GLY A 32 5.59 0.33 -11.04
N LEU A 33 4.73 0.30 -12.06
CA LEU A 33 4.20 -0.87 -12.78
C LEU A 33 3.61 -2.06 -12.01
N ASN A 34 3.37 -1.97 -10.71
CA ASN A 34 2.69 -3.01 -9.96
C ASN A 34 1.44 -2.44 -9.29
N GLY A 35 0.32 -2.49 -10.01
CA GLY A 35 -0.96 -2.69 -9.34
C GLY A 35 -0.80 -3.95 -8.50
N THR A 36 -0.81 -3.82 -7.18
CA THR A 36 -0.76 -5.02 -6.36
C THR A 36 -2.12 -5.72 -6.48
N ALA A 37 -2.21 -6.99 -6.10
CA ALA A 37 -3.49 -7.71 -6.08
C ALA A 37 -4.60 -6.98 -5.28
N ASN A 38 -4.23 -6.04 -4.40
CA ASN A 38 -5.15 -5.31 -3.52
C ASN A 38 -5.39 -3.85 -3.96
N GLY A 39 -4.99 -3.48 -5.19
CA GLY A 39 -5.13 -2.13 -5.72
C GLY A 39 -3.84 -1.31 -5.80
N PHE A 40 -3.97 -0.04 -6.17
CA PHE A 40 -2.92 0.97 -6.06
C PHE A 40 -3.17 1.88 -4.86
N GLY A 41 -2.11 2.45 -4.29
CA GLY A 41 -2.19 3.41 -3.19
C GLY A 41 -1.05 3.30 -2.19
N VAL A 42 -1.19 4.03 -1.08
CA VAL A 42 -0.27 3.99 0.07
C VAL A 42 -0.67 2.86 1.01
N TYR A 43 0.20 1.88 1.16
CA TYR A 43 -0.05 0.68 1.98
C TYR A 43 0.25 0.98 3.44
N LEU A 44 -0.79 0.95 4.28
CA LEU A 44 -0.70 1.15 5.72
C LEU A 44 -1.20 -0.09 6.46
N THR A 45 -0.80 -0.26 7.71
CA THR A 45 -1.28 -1.34 8.58
C THR A 45 -1.44 -0.85 10.02
N PRO A 46 -2.42 -1.34 10.79
CA PRO A 46 -2.47 -1.10 12.23
C PRO A 46 -1.38 -1.83 13.02
N ASN A 47 -0.71 -2.81 12.40
CA ASN A 47 0.28 -3.64 13.05
C ASN A 47 1.70 -3.12 12.80
N LYS A 48 2.30 -2.52 13.84
CA LYS A 48 3.67 -2.01 13.78
C LYS A 48 4.68 -3.10 13.43
N GLU A 49 4.52 -4.33 13.91
CA GLU A 49 5.44 -5.44 13.63
C GLU A 49 5.46 -5.79 12.14
N MET A 50 4.29 -5.81 11.50
CA MET A 50 4.22 -6.03 10.06
C MET A 50 4.88 -4.88 9.28
N ALA A 51 4.66 -3.62 9.67
CA ALA A 51 5.36 -2.49 9.07
C ALA A 51 6.89 -2.63 9.21
N THR A 52 7.38 -3.08 10.38
CA THR A 52 8.80 -3.38 10.59
C THR A 52 9.31 -4.43 9.61
N MET A 53 8.57 -5.53 9.36
CA MET A 53 8.97 -6.54 8.39
C MET A 53 9.16 -5.98 6.97
N TYR A 54 8.36 -4.98 6.57
CA TYR A 54 8.53 -4.26 5.30
C TYR A 54 9.74 -3.32 5.29
N ALA A 55 10.08 -2.73 6.44
CA ALA A 55 11.26 -1.89 6.60
C ALA A 55 12.57 -2.69 6.69
N GLU A 56 12.54 -4.00 6.93
CA GLU A 56 13.76 -4.83 7.10
C GLU A 56 14.19 -5.59 5.83
N GLN A 57 13.46 -5.50 4.72
CA GLN A 57 13.68 -6.34 3.52
C GLN A 57 14.92 -6.00 2.66
N GLY A 58 15.82 -5.15 3.14
CA GLY A 58 17.00 -4.75 2.39
C GLY A 58 18.06 -5.84 2.33
N SER A 59 18.53 -6.17 1.13
CA SER A 59 19.58 -7.18 0.87
C SER A 59 20.97 -6.83 1.42
N ASN A 60 21.12 -5.69 2.11
CA ASN A 60 22.41 -5.10 2.47
C ASN A 60 22.68 -5.05 3.98
N GLY A 61 21.84 -5.67 4.82
CA GLY A 61 22.00 -5.67 6.28
C GLY A 61 21.71 -4.33 6.97
N ASN A 62 21.18 -3.36 6.23
CA ASN A 62 20.64 -2.11 6.76
C ASN A 62 19.13 -2.25 6.91
N ASN A 63 18.61 -1.86 8.07
CA ASN A 63 17.18 -1.71 8.27
C ASN A 63 16.70 -0.40 7.62
N GLY A 64 15.40 -0.29 7.40
CA GLY A 64 14.74 0.89 6.87
C GLY A 64 14.08 1.72 7.96
N PHE A 65 12.95 2.31 7.59
CA PHE A 65 12.18 3.25 8.37
C PHE A 65 10.76 2.75 8.60
N VAL A 66 10.28 2.85 9.84
CA VAL A 66 8.87 2.66 10.18
C VAL A 66 8.25 4.02 10.43
N TYR A 67 7.27 4.35 9.61
CA TYR A 67 6.50 5.58 9.72
C TYR A 67 5.28 5.31 10.58
N GLU A 68 5.05 6.20 11.52
CA GLU A 68 3.79 6.33 12.20
C GLU A 68 3.02 7.49 11.59
N VAL A 69 1.78 7.24 11.19
CA VAL A 69 0.98 8.19 10.44
C VAL A 69 -0.40 8.37 11.05
N ASN A 70 -0.96 9.56 10.93
CA ASN A 70 -2.38 9.81 11.06
C ASN A 70 -3.00 9.89 9.66
N VAL A 71 -4.06 9.13 9.41
CA VAL A 71 -4.78 9.14 8.14
C VAL A 71 -6.25 9.46 8.33
N GLU A 72 -6.81 10.28 7.44
CA GLU A 72 -8.23 10.58 7.37
C GLU A 72 -8.91 9.68 6.33
N LEU A 73 -9.81 8.80 6.79
CA LEU A 73 -10.58 7.89 5.95
C LEU A 73 -12.05 8.31 5.91
N GLU A 74 -12.72 8.09 4.78
CA GLU A 74 -14.12 8.46 4.57
C GLU A 74 -14.95 7.27 4.10
N LYS A 75 -14.85 6.89 2.82
CA LYS A 75 -15.55 5.74 2.23
C LYS A 75 -14.56 4.70 1.69
N PRO A 76 -14.73 3.40 1.98
CA PRO A 76 -13.92 2.35 1.37
C PRO A 76 -14.38 2.02 -0.06
N ILE A 77 -13.45 1.53 -0.87
CA ILE A 77 -13.67 0.82 -2.12
C ILE A 77 -13.83 -0.67 -1.79
N SER A 78 -14.88 -1.30 -2.32
CA SER A 78 -15.19 -2.70 -2.04
C SER A 78 -14.28 -3.66 -2.79
N MET A 79 -13.64 -4.58 -2.06
CA MET A 79 -12.86 -5.71 -2.60
C MET A 79 -13.75 -6.82 -3.18
N ASN A 80 -15.02 -6.91 -2.78
CA ASN A 80 -15.81 -8.14 -2.95
C ASN A 80 -17.02 -7.99 -3.88
N GLU A 81 -17.49 -6.77 -4.10
CA GLU A 81 -18.69 -6.52 -4.89
C GLU A 81 -18.67 -5.12 -5.50
N ARG A 82 -19.50 -4.92 -6.53
CA ARG A 82 -19.76 -3.60 -7.09
C ARG A 82 -20.73 -2.80 -6.22
N THR A 83 -20.22 -1.74 -5.60
CA THR A 83 -21.02 -0.76 -4.87
C THR A 83 -21.03 0.60 -5.55
N ILE A 84 -20.03 0.88 -6.40
CA ILE A 84 -19.98 2.09 -7.22
C ILE A 84 -21.03 1.98 -8.33
N THR A 85 -22.02 2.86 -8.27
CA THR A 85 -23.14 2.89 -9.22
C THR A 85 -22.69 3.38 -10.60
N ASP A 86 -23.41 3.00 -11.66
CA ASP A 86 -23.17 3.54 -13.00
C ASP A 86 -23.28 5.07 -13.07
N GLU A 87 -24.09 5.67 -12.19
CA GLU A 87 -24.19 7.13 -12.07
C GLU A 87 -22.92 7.75 -11.49
N GLU A 88 -22.37 7.18 -10.41
CA GLU A 88 -21.08 7.59 -9.85
C GLU A 88 -19.95 7.36 -10.86
N LEU A 89 -19.90 6.19 -11.49
CA LEU A 89 -18.93 5.85 -12.53
C LEU A 89 -18.99 6.86 -13.69
N SER A 90 -20.18 7.18 -14.19
CA SER A 90 -20.36 8.18 -15.24
C SER A 90 -19.78 9.55 -14.87
N LYS A 91 -19.92 9.97 -13.60
CA LYS A 91 -19.33 11.22 -13.08
C LYS A 91 -17.82 11.14 -12.90
N VAL A 92 -17.29 9.97 -12.54
CA VAL A 92 -15.84 9.72 -12.50
C VAL A 92 -15.25 9.86 -13.89
N ILE A 93 -15.87 9.24 -14.90
CA ILE A 93 -15.45 9.36 -16.30
C ILE A 93 -15.55 10.82 -16.79
N ASP A 94 -16.58 11.58 -16.41
CA ASP A 94 -16.64 13.01 -16.73
C ASP A 94 -15.43 13.78 -16.18
N LYS A 95 -15.06 13.55 -14.92
CA LYS A 95 -13.90 14.21 -14.31
C LYS A 95 -12.58 13.85 -14.98
N LEU A 96 -12.41 12.58 -15.32
CA LEU A 96 -11.21 12.10 -16.00
C LEU A 96 -11.17 12.56 -17.47
N GLN A 97 -12.32 12.72 -18.11
CA GLN A 97 -12.42 13.31 -19.44
C GLN A 97 -12.00 14.79 -19.41
N GLU A 98 -12.42 15.53 -18.39
CA GLU A 98 -12.02 16.93 -18.20
C GLU A 98 -10.51 17.10 -17.93
N SER A 99 -9.87 16.17 -17.22
CA SER A 99 -8.46 16.28 -16.83
C SER A 99 -7.48 15.65 -17.82
N ASN A 100 -7.82 14.50 -18.40
CA ASN A 100 -6.89 13.62 -19.13
C ASN A 100 -7.44 13.06 -20.46
N ASP A 101 -8.63 13.47 -20.91
CA ASP A 101 -9.22 12.98 -22.18
C ASP A 101 -9.38 11.45 -22.26
N ILE A 102 -9.71 10.83 -21.11
CA ILE A 102 -9.81 9.37 -20.90
C ILE A 102 -10.55 8.61 -22.01
N LEU A 103 -11.59 9.20 -22.62
CA LEU A 103 -12.40 8.49 -23.61
C LEU A 103 -11.57 8.09 -24.84
N ASN A 104 -10.54 8.86 -25.20
CA ASN A 104 -9.65 8.53 -26.32
C ASN A 104 -8.70 7.36 -26.00
N ASP A 105 -8.47 7.02 -24.72
CA ASP A 105 -7.73 5.83 -24.33
C ASP A 105 -8.54 4.54 -24.54
N TYR A 106 -9.87 4.65 -24.59
CA TYR A 106 -10.77 3.53 -24.84
C TYR A 106 -11.17 3.40 -26.31
N ASN A 107 -11.48 4.50 -27.00
CA ASN A 107 -11.91 4.45 -28.40
C ASN A 107 -11.78 5.83 -29.11
N ASP A 108 -11.84 5.84 -30.44
CA ASP A 108 -11.74 7.05 -31.25
C ASP A 108 -12.99 7.96 -31.09
N VAL A 109 -12.88 8.95 -30.19
CA VAL A 109 -13.93 9.93 -29.92
C VAL A 109 -14.25 10.78 -31.15
N SER A 110 -13.25 11.06 -31.99
CA SER A 110 -13.42 11.87 -33.19
C SER A 110 -14.27 11.18 -34.25
N TYR A 111 -14.19 9.85 -34.32
CA TYR A 111 -14.95 9.03 -35.25
C TYR A 111 -16.34 8.64 -34.71
N TYR A 112 -16.42 8.13 -33.47
CA TYR A 112 -17.67 7.60 -32.90
C TYR A 112 -18.51 8.64 -32.16
N GLY A 113 -17.87 9.72 -31.69
CA GLY A 113 -18.49 10.76 -30.88
C GLY A 113 -18.51 10.43 -29.38
N GLU A 114 -18.25 11.45 -28.56
CA GLU A 114 -18.04 11.37 -27.11
C GLU A 114 -19.15 10.60 -26.38
N LYS A 115 -20.42 10.87 -26.69
CA LYS A 115 -21.56 10.20 -26.05
C LYS A 115 -21.61 8.70 -26.30
N VAL A 116 -21.19 8.25 -27.49
CA VAL A 116 -21.18 6.84 -27.86
C VAL A 116 -20.05 6.14 -27.12
N VAL A 117 -18.84 6.70 -27.20
CA VAL A 117 -17.66 6.17 -26.53
C VAL A 117 -17.89 6.11 -25.03
N LYS A 118 -18.37 7.18 -24.39
CA LYS A 118 -18.65 7.19 -22.95
C LYS A 118 -19.62 6.08 -22.53
N ARG A 119 -20.68 5.84 -23.31
CA ARG A 119 -21.64 4.76 -23.01
C ARG A 119 -20.99 3.38 -23.10
N GLU A 120 -20.13 3.16 -24.09
CA GLU A 120 -19.39 1.90 -24.26
C GLU A 120 -18.38 1.69 -23.13
N VAL A 121 -17.66 2.74 -22.74
CA VAL A 121 -16.73 2.72 -21.60
C VAL A 121 -17.46 2.36 -20.31
N ILE A 122 -18.59 3.01 -20.00
CA ILE A 122 -19.38 2.69 -18.82
C ILE A 122 -19.86 1.24 -18.89
N ALA A 123 -20.42 0.80 -20.02
CA ALA A 123 -20.90 -0.57 -20.17
C ALA A 123 -19.80 -1.61 -19.94
N SER A 124 -18.61 -1.39 -20.49
CA SER A 124 -17.46 -2.27 -20.29
C SER A 124 -16.98 -2.27 -18.84
N LEU A 125 -16.85 -1.10 -18.22
CA LEU A 125 -16.36 -0.97 -16.85
C LEU A 125 -17.38 -1.48 -15.82
N SER A 126 -18.67 -1.50 -16.14
CA SER A 126 -19.71 -2.11 -15.30
C SER A 126 -19.67 -3.64 -15.29
N GLU A 127 -18.85 -4.29 -16.13
CA GLU A 127 -18.62 -5.74 -16.11
C GLU A 127 -17.64 -6.18 -15.01
N ASN A 128 -16.89 -5.24 -14.41
CA ASN A 128 -15.98 -5.53 -13.29
C ASN A 128 -16.74 -6.12 -12.09
N GLU A 129 -16.21 -7.18 -11.48
CA GLU A 129 -16.89 -7.92 -10.40
C GLU A 129 -16.92 -7.16 -9.07
N ASN A 130 -15.90 -6.35 -8.81
CA ASN A 130 -15.78 -5.53 -7.60
C ASN A 130 -15.23 -4.13 -7.90
N ASP A 131 -15.30 -3.24 -6.92
CA ASP A 131 -14.91 -1.84 -7.10
C ASP A 131 -13.38 -1.64 -7.17
N VAL A 132 -12.59 -2.59 -6.63
CA VAL A 132 -11.11 -2.55 -6.74
C VAL A 132 -10.64 -2.84 -8.16
N ASP A 133 -11.23 -3.84 -8.82
CA ASP A 133 -10.93 -4.12 -10.22
C ASP A 133 -11.34 -2.94 -11.10
N LEU A 134 -12.50 -2.33 -10.82
CA LEU A 134 -12.95 -1.11 -11.52
C LEU A 134 -11.94 0.03 -11.44
N ILE A 135 -11.48 0.39 -10.23
CA ILE A 135 -10.57 1.54 -10.06
C ILE A 135 -9.19 1.24 -10.66
N ASN A 136 -8.73 -0.02 -10.56
CA ASN A 136 -7.48 -0.47 -11.17
C ASN A 136 -7.54 -0.42 -12.70
N ASP A 137 -8.62 -0.90 -13.30
CA ASP A 137 -8.82 -0.88 -14.75
C ASP A 137 -8.74 0.54 -15.28
N ILE A 138 -9.44 1.49 -14.64
CA ILE A 138 -9.40 2.91 -15.01
C ILE A 138 -7.98 3.45 -14.87
N GLY A 139 -7.36 3.28 -13.70
CA GLY A 139 -6.04 3.82 -13.41
C GLY A 139 -4.94 3.26 -14.33
N ASN A 140 -5.02 1.98 -14.67
CA ASN A 140 -4.10 1.33 -15.59
C ASN A 140 -4.34 1.74 -17.05
N THR A 141 -5.60 1.98 -17.43
CA THR A 141 -5.93 2.42 -18.79
C THR A 141 -5.36 3.81 -19.07
N ILE A 142 -5.50 4.74 -18.11
CA ILE A 142 -5.02 6.12 -18.29
C ILE A 142 -3.55 6.32 -17.88
N GLY A 143 -2.98 5.39 -17.10
CA GLY A 143 -1.61 5.52 -16.58
C GLY A 143 -1.42 6.64 -15.55
N ASP A 144 -2.52 7.13 -14.96
CA ASP A 144 -2.57 8.25 -14.01
C ASP A 144 -3.43 7.87 -12.79
N HIS A 145 -2.79 7.19 -11.85
CA HIS A 145 -3.42 6.73 -10.62
C HIS A 145 -3.81 7.87 -9.68
N GLU A 146 -3.11 9.00 -9.72
CA GLU A 146 -3.44 10.17 -8.89
C GLU A 146 -4.73 10.84 -9.37
N ALA A 147 -4.85 11.11 -10.68
CA ALA A 147 -6.09 11.64 -11.22
C ALA A 147 -7.26 10.68 -11.02
N THR A 148 -7.01 9.36 -11.16
CA THR A 148 -8.01 8.32 -10.88
C THR A 148 -8.49 8.40 -9.44
N ALA A 149 -7.58 8.31 -8.46
CA ALA A 149 -7.92 8.41 -7.03
C ALA A 149 -8.65 9.71 -6.69
N LYS A 150 -8.23 10.82 -7.29
CA LYS A 150 -8.85 12.13 -7.10
C LYS A 150 -10.27 12.16 -7.65
N ALA A 151 -10.52 11.59 -8.83
CA ALA A 151 -11.85 11.55 -9.44
C ALA A 151 -12.84 10.76 -8.56
N PHE A 152 -12.43 9.58 -8.07
CA PHE A 152 -13.22 8.79 -7.14
C PHE A 152 -13.47 9.52 -5.81
N TYR A 153 -12.47 10.22 -5.27
CA TYR A 153 -12.63 11.04 -4.07
C TYR A 153 -13.64 12.19 -4.26
N ASP A 154 -13.55 12.89 -5.38
CA ASP A 154 -14.43 14.02 -5.65
C ASP A 154 -15.89 13.60 -5.82
N VAL A 155 -16.14 12.42 -6.42
CA VAL A 155 -17.50 11.91 -6.68
C VAL A 155 -18.13 11.28 -5.44
N GLY A 156 -17.42 10.34 -4.81
CA GLY A 156 -18.00 9.47 -3.78
C GLY A 156 -17.27 9.48 -2.44
N LYS A 157 -16.22 10.29 -2.30
CA LYS A 157 -15.35 10.32 -1.11
C LYS A 157 -14.69 8.97 -0.80
N TYR A 158 -14.43 8.20 -1.86
CA TYR A 158 -13.67 6.97 -1.78
C TYR A 158 -12.21 7.27 -1.43
N THR A 159 -11.72 6.67 -0.35
CA THR A 159 -10.42 7.02 0.25
C THR A 159 -9.47 5.85 0.37
N HIS A 160 -9.98 4.64 0.49
CA HIS A 160 -9.13 3.50 0.80
C HIS A 160 -9.75 2.17 0.39
N ILE A 161 -8.93 1.14 0.36
CA ILE A 161 -9.30 -0.26 0.23
C ILE A 161 -8.92 -0.95 1.54
N ILE A 162 -9.80 -1.80 2.06
CA ILE A 162 -9.51 -2.66 3.19
C ILE A 162 -9.21 -4.05 2.62
N ALA A 163 -7.96 -4.47 2.71
CA ALA A 163 -7.49 -5.73 2.18
C ALA A 163 -6.90 -6.62 3.28
N GLU A 164 -6.79 -7.92 3.00
CA GLU A 164 -6.03 -8.85 3.84
C GLU A 164 -4.65 -9.10 3.23
N GLU A 165 -3.59 -8.89 4.01
CA GLU A 165 -2.27 -9.44 3.72
C GLU A 165 -2.30 -10.94 4.05
N GLN A 166 -1.70 -11.76 3.20
CA GLN A 166 -1.66 -13.22 3.39
C GLN A 166 -0.25 -13.80 3.25
N LEU A 167 0.70 -13.07 2.66
CA LEU A 167 2.01 -13.58 2.30
C LEU A 167 2.97 -13.63 3.50
N ARG A 168 2.91 -12.64 4.39
CA ARG A 168 3.89 -12.49 5.49
C ARG A 168 3.28 -12.77 6.84
N GLN A 169 2.16 -12.11 7.09
CA GLN A 169 1.40 -12.23 8.31
C GLN A 169 -0.04 -11.95 7.94
N LYS A 170 -0.93 -12.89 8.26
CA LYS A 170 -2.36 -12.68 8.04
C LYS A 170 -2.82 -11.51 8.91
N ASP A 171 -3.20 -10.42 8.27
CA ASP A 171 -3.62 -9.20 8.95
C ASP A 171 -4.28 -8.22 7.96
N VAL A 172 -4.83 -7.14 8.50
CA VAL A 172 -5.46 -6.07 7.71
C VAL A 172 -4.41 -5.11 7.17
N VAL A 173 -4.59 -4.73 5.91
CA VAL A 173 -3.87 -3.66 5.22
C VAL A 173 -4.87 -2.65 4.69
N ILE A 174 -4.55 -1.38 4.90
CA ILE A 174 -5.33 -0.24 4.41
C ILE A 174 -4.57 0.40 3.27
N VAL A 175 -5.10 0.29 2.05
CA VAL A 175 -4.51 0.90 0.86
C VAL A 175 -5.17 2.26 0.64
N VAL A 176 -4.46 3.34 0.94
CA VAL A 176 -5.00 4.70 0.89
C VAL A 176 -4.76 5.30 -0.49
N LEU A 177 -5.83 5.77 -1.13
CA LEU A 177 -5.80 6.28 -2.50
C LEU A 177 -5.33 7.74 -2.58
N GLN A 178 -5.35 8.48 -1.46
CA GLN A 178 -5.09 9.92 -1.38
C GLN A 178 -3.91 10.17 -0.43
N PRO A 179 -2.68 10.25 -0.98
CA PRO A 179 -1.48 10.44 -0.16
C PRO A 179 -1.51 11.71 0.70
N ASP A 180 -2.17 12.78 0.24
CA ASP A 180 -2.30 14.05 0.95
C ASP A 180 -3.12 13.94 2.26
N LYS A 181 -3.92 12.87 2.41
CA LYS A 181 -4.63 12.53 3.64
C LYS A 181 -3.79 11.76 4.64
N VAL A 182 -2.56 11.37 4.30
CA VAL A 182 -1.63 10.65 5.17
C VAL A 182 -0.61 11.63 5.74
N LYS A 183 -0.69 11.90 7.05
CA LYS A 183 0.22 12.79 7.76
C LYS A 183 1.25 11.98 8.54
N ILE A 184 2.52 12.15 8.23
CA ILE A 184 3.62 11.53 8.99
C ILE A 184 3.73 12.23 10.34
N GLU A 185 3.58 11.46 11.41
CA GLU A 185 3.73 11.95 12.79
C GLU A 185 5.15 11.70 13.31
N THR A 186 5.69 10.52 13.03
CA THR A 186 7.03 10.13 13.48
C THR A 186 7.65 9.15 12.49
N ILE A 187 8.97 9.24 12.32
CA ILE A 187 9.77 8.31 11.51
C ILE A 187 10.75 7.64 12.46
N HIS A 188 10.66 6.31 12.55
CA HIS A 188 11.59 5.47 13.31
C HIS A 188 12.67 4.94 12.37
N ASP A 189 13.93 5.38 12.55
CA ASP A 189 15.08 4.76 11.87
C ASP A 189 15.50 3.53 12.67
N LEU A 190 15.25 2.35 12.09
CA LEU A 190 15.53 1.08 12.75
C LEU A 190 17.03 0.81 12.93
N ASN A 191 17.91 1.49 12.17
CA ASN A 191 19.36 1.40 12.40
C ASN A 191 19.78 2.21 13.63
N GLU A 192 19.22 3.42 13.79
CA GLU A 192 19.51 4.25 14.97
C GLU A 192 18.99 3.60 16.25
N GLU A 193 17.79 3.01 16.21
CA GLU A 193 17.23 2.27 17.35
C GLU A 193 18.10 1.07 17.74
N ARG A 194 18.56 0.26 16.77
CA ARG A 194 19.48 -0.86 17.03
C ARG A 194 20.80 -0.41 17.66
N ASN A 195 21.44 0.61 17.10
CA ASN A 195 22.71 1.14 17.61
C ASN A 195 22.55 1.69 19.04
N SER A 196 21.41 2.30 19.35
CA SER A 196 21.11 2.80 20.69
C SER A 196 20.95 1.67 21.71
N LEU A 197 20.28 0.58 21.32
CA LEU A 197 20.10 -0.61 22.16
C LEU A 197 21.44 -1.30 22.45
N GLU A 198 22.26 -1.55 21.42
CA GLU A 198 23.62 -2.11 21.56
C GLU A 198 24.48 -1.26 22.51
N SER A 199 24.42 0.08 22.38
CA SER A 199 25.16 0.99 23.27
C SER A 199 24.67 0.96 24.72
N SER A 200 23.38 0.66 24.94
CA SER A 200 22.77 0.60 26.27
C SER A 200 23.04 -0.73 26.98
N GLU A 201 23.06 -1.85 26.25
CA GLU A 201 23.42 -3.17 26.78
C GLU A 201 24.88 -3.18 27.23
N ASP A 202 25.80 -2.58 26.46
CA ASP A 202 27.21 -2.39 26.82
C ASP A 202 27.42 -1.54 28.08
N MET A 203 26.44 -0.69 28.45
CA MET A 203 26.47 0.07 29.71
C MET A 203 25.94 -0.71 30.91
N THR A 204 25.01 -1.65 30.70
CA THR A 204 24.49 -2.49 31.79
C THR A 204 25.51 -3.51 32.29
N ASP A 205 26.45 -3.93 31.45
CA ASP A 205 27.52 -4.86 31.84
C ASP A 205 28.61 -4.22 32.72
N LYS A 206 28.57 -2.89 32.90
CA LYS A 206 29.43 -2.15 33.86
C LYS A 206 28.84 -2.05 35.27
N PHE A 207 27.60 -2.46 35.48
CA PHE A 207 26.97 -2.47 36.80
C PHE A 207 26.01 -3.66 36.94
N VAL A 208 26.51 -4.85 37.27
CA VAL A 208 26.03 -5.72 38.38
C VAL A 208 27.00 -6.91 38.49
N GLY A 209 27.93 -6.83 39.44
CA GLY A 209 28.49 -8.04 40.03
C GLY A 209 27.48 -8.59 41.02
N HIS A 210 26.64 -9.55 40.62
CA HIS A 210 25.99 -10.54 41.48
C HIS A 210 25.55 -11.74 40.62
N LYS A 211 26.11 -12.91 40.92
CA LYS A 211 25.81 -14.19 40.25
C LYS A 211 24.32 -14.55 40.40
N VAL A 212 23.69 -14.94 39.29
CA VAL A 212 22.45 -15.73 39.31
C VAL A 212 22.64 -16.94 38.39
N SER A 213 22.15 -18.08 38.85
CA SER A 213 22.38 -19.44 38.35
C SER A 213 21.83 -19.71 36.94
N GLU A 214 22.61 -20.43 36.14
CA GLU A 214 22.24 -20.96 34.83
C GLU A 214 21.03 -21.91 34.90
N VAL A 215 20.05 -21.70 34.01
CA VAL A 215 18.98 -22.67 33.71
C VAL A 215 19.19 -23.15 32.26
N PRO A 216 19.09 -24.46 31.96
CA PRO A 216 19.47 -24.98 30.64
C PRO A 216 18.41 -24.65 29.58
N ILE A 217 18.87 -24.17 28.42
CA ILE A 217 18.08 -23.99 27.20
C ILE A 217 17.78 -25.38 26.62
N ARG A 218 16.49 -25.67 26.35
CA ARG A 218 16.09 -26.86 25.57
C ARG A 218 16.28 -26.57 24.09
N GLU A 219 17.00 -27.45 23.39
CA GLU A 219 17.11 -27.48 21.93
C GLU A 219 15.73 -27.50 21.27
N VAL A 220 15.46 -26.51 20.42
CA VAL A 220 14.39 -26.58 19.43
C VAL A 220 15.04 -26.91 18.09
N VAL A 221 14.67 -28.07 17.56
CA VAL A 221 15.14 -28.61 16.28
C VAL A 221 14.58 -27.75 15.15
N ILE A 222 15.46 -27.04 14.43
CA ILE A 222 15.12 -26.38 13.17
C ILE A 222 15.17 -27.46 12.08
N LYS A 223 14.04 -27.71 11.41
CA LYS A 223 13.99 -28.54 10.19
C LYS A 223 13.89 -27.63 8.97
N ASP A 224 14.94 -27.68 8.16
CA ASP A 224 15.07 -27.46 6.72
C ASP A 224 13.91 -26.75 6.01
N PHE A 225 14.15 -25.49 5.62
CA PHE A 225 13.30 -24.67 4.76
C PHE A 225 14.15 -24.12 3.59
N GLU A 226 14.74 -25.01 2.80
CA GLU A 226 15.67 -24.68 1.70
C GLU A 226 15.06 -24.81 0.29
N GLN A 227 13.75 -24.69 0.10
CA GLN A 227 13.16 -24.94 -1.24
C GLN A 227 12.22 -23.89 -1.86
N GLU A 228 12.16 -22.65 -1.35
CA GLU A 228 11.33 -21.60 -2.00
C GLU A 228 12.07 -20.29 -2.35
N LEU A 229 13.41 -20.28 -2.37
CA LEU A 229 14.21 -19.10 -2.75
C LEU A 229 14.44 -18.93 -4.26
N GLU A 230 13.91 -19.81 -5.12
CA GLU A 230 14.18 -19.76 -6.56
C GLU A 230 13.16 -18.96 -7.40
N THR A 231 12.01 -18.54 -6.85
CA THR A 231 11.00 -17.78 -7.63
C THR A 231 11.10 -16.27 -7.49
N THR A 232 11.78 -15.74 -6.46
CA THR A 232 11.96 -14.29 -6.26
C THR A 232 13.08 -13.69 -7.13
N ASN A 233 14.01 -14.51 -7.62
CA ASN A 233 15.16 -14.05 -8.41
C ASN A 233 14.87 -13.76 -9.90
N TYR A 234 13.64 -13.98 -10.38
CA TYR A 234 13.30 -13.78 -11.80
C TYR A 234 12.80 -12.36 -12.11
N TYR A 235 12.31 -11.60 -11.13
CA TYR A 235 11.67 -10.29 -11.38
C TYR A 235 12.56 -9.07 -11.17
N ASP A 236 13.73 -9.22 -10.55
CA ASP A 236 14.66 -8.09 -10.28
C ASP A 236 15.73 -7.85 -11.37
N LYS A 237 15.83 -8.72 -12.39
CA LYS A 237 16.94 -8.66 -13.37
C LYS A 237 16.71 -7.77 -14.61
N GLN A 238 15.59 -7.07 -14.74
CA GLN A 238 15.37 -6.19 -15.91
C GLN A 238 15.16 -4.71 -15.59
N ALA A 239 15.28 -4.27 -14.33
CA ALA A 239 15.01 -2.88 -13.95
C ALA A 239 16.20 -1.91 -14.02
N TRP A 240 17.44 -2.37 -14.26
CA TRP A 240 18.61 -1.47 -14.31
C TRP A 240 19.63 -1.88 -15.38
N GLN A 241 19.34 -1.55 -16.63
CA GLN A 241 20.40 -1.18 -17.58
C GLN A 241 20.19 0.28 -17.97
N GLU A 242 21.07 1.14 -17.46
CA GLU A 242 21.13 2.54 -17.85
C GLU A 242 21.43 2.66 -19.36
N PRO A 243 20.80 3.59 -20.10
CA PRO A 243 21.22 3.91 -21.45
C PRO A 243 22.50 4.75 -21.42
N HIS A 244 23.51 4.30 -22.17
CA HIS A 244 24.69 5.09 -22.56
C HIS A 244 24.36 6.18 -23.57
#